data_AF-A0A1W9J6C7-F1
#
_entry.id   AF-A0A1W9J6C7-F1
#
_cell.length_a   1.000
_cell.length_b   1.000
_cell.length_c   1.000
_cell.angle_alpha   90.00
_cell.angle_beta   90.00
_cell.angle_gamma   90.00
#
_symmetry.space_group_name_H-M   'P 1'
#
loop_
_entity.id
_entity.type
_entity.pdbx_description
1 polymer ?
#
loop_
_entity_poly.entity_id
_entity_poly.type
_entity_poly.pdbx_seq_one_letter_code
_entity_poly.pdbx_strand_id
1 'polypeptide(L)'
;MKIVREAITKAELNEMAKQQFGDMVKAVVDVEQRIMAIGGELHSDEEAMLLDQGSVQKNLWGINLYPEQPATEWIEFDSMINVRPSGGNRSRYVESAEVRESITVIVSRLVKE
;
A
#
# COMPACT_ATOMS: atom_id res chain seq x y z
N MET A 1 9.94 5.67 7.02
CA MET A 1 9.52 4.38 6.45
C MET A 1 9.51 3.28 7.51
N LYS A 2 8.52 2.40 7.49
CA LYS A 2 8.48 1.17 8.30
C LYS A 2 7.69 0.06 7.61
N ILE A 3 7.97 -1.20 7.96
CA ILE A 3 7.15 -2.35 7.55
C ILE A 3 6.15 -2.65 8.66
N VAL A 4 4.88 -2.71 8.29
CA VAL A 4 3.77 -3.09 9.16
C VAL A 4 3.49 -4.58 8.96
N ARG A 5 3.82 -5.38 9.98
CA ARG A 5 3.58 -6.84 10.00
C ARG A 5 2.35 -7.23 10.83
N GLU A 6 2.06 -6.47 11.87
CA GLU A 6 0.98 -6.78 12.83
C GLU A 6 -0.13 -5.74 12.77
N ALA A 7 0.15 -4.52 13.23
CA ALA A 7 -0.82 -3.44 13.26
C ALA A 7 -0.17 -2.05 13.17
N ILE A 8 -0.95 -1.10 12.67
CA ILE A 8 -0.75 0.34 12.79
C ILE A 8 -2.11 0.99 13.04
N THR A 9 -2.16 2.08 13.81
CA THR A 9 -3.41 2.81 14.04
C THR A 9 -3.70 3.80 12.93
N LYS A 10 -4.99 4.11 12.70
CA LYS A 10 -5.40 5.23 11.85
C LYS A 10 -4.84 6.56 12.35
N ALA A 11 -4.75 6.73 13.67
CA ALA A 11 -4.13 7.91 14.27
C ALA A 11 -2.66 8.08 13.85
N GLU A 12 -1.87 7.01 13.87
CA GLU A 12 -0.49 7.04 13.36
C GLU A 12 -0.43 7.35 11.86
N LEU A 13 -1.30 6.74 11.05
CA LEU A 13 -1.35 7.04 9.61
C LEU A 13 -1.72 8.51 9.35
N ASN A 14 -2.66 9.07 10.11
CA ASN A 14 -3.03 10.48 10.00
C ASN A 14 -1.87 11.42 10.36
N GLU A 15 -1.11 11.09 11.39
CA GLU A 15 0.09 11.87 11.75
C GLU A 15 1.15 11.77 10.65
N MET A 16 1.36 10.57 10.09
CA MET A 16 2.27 10.38 8.96
C MET A 16 1.83 11.15 7.71
N ALA A 17 0.53 11.15 7.39
CA ALA A 17 -0.03 11.90 6.28
C ALA A 17 0.28 13.40 6.40
N LYS A 18 0.00 14.00 7.57
CA LYS A 18 0.24 15.42 7.84
C LYS A 18 1.70 15.84 7.69
N GLN A 19 2.63 14.95 8.00
CA GLN A 19 4.07 15.21 7.89
C GLN A 19 4.61 15.08 6.46
N GLN A 20 3.89 14.41 5.55
CA GLN A 20 4.38 14.07 4.21
C GLN A 20 3.53 14.70 3.10
N PHE A 21 2.31 14.21 2.92
CA PHE A 21 1.46 14.53 1.76
C PHE A 21 0.13 15.20 2.13
N GLY A 22 -0.03 15.63 3.39
CA GLY A 22 -1.23 16.29 3.91
C GLY A 22 -2.27 15.30 4.40
N ASP A 23 -2.94 14.60 3.49
CA ASP A 23 -4.10 13.74 3.76
C ASP A 23 -3.90 12.26 3.37
N MET A 24 -2.73 11.94 2.78
CA MET A 24 -2.44 10.60 2.28
C MET A 24 -1.11 10.03 2.78
N VAL A 25 -1.07 8.71 2.88
CA VAL A 25 0.14 7.92 3.12
C VAL A 25 0.33 6.98 1.94
N LYS A 26 1.51 6.98 1.34
CA LYS A 26 1.88 5.97 0.35
C LYS A 26 2.10 4.63 1.05
N ALA A 27 1.69 3.55 0.39
CA ALA A 27 1.96 2.22 0.85
C ALA A 27 2.23 1.27 -0.31
N VAL A 28 3.06 0.25 -0.06
CA VAL A 28 3.18 -0.93 -0.91
C VAL A 28 2.80 -2.16 -0.10
N VAL A 29 1.89 -2.96 -0.64
CA VAL A 29 1.38 -4.18 -0.01
C VAL A 29 1.98 -5.40 -0.69
N ASP A 30 2.52 -6.32 0.10
CA ASP A 30 2.83 -7.68 -0.34
C ASP A 30 1.59 -8.56 -0.08
N VAL A 31 0.94 -8.98 -1.16
CA VAL A 31 -0.29 -9.79 -1.07
C VAL A 31 -0.04 -11.24 -0.66
N GLU A 32 1.17 -11.75 -0.85
CA GLU A 32 1.54 -13.12 -0.47
C GLU A 32 1.96 -13.18 1.00
N GLN A 33 2.88 -12.31 1.41
CA GLN A 33 3.32 -12.25 2.81
C GLN A 33 2.32 -11.54 3.73
N ARG A 34 1.33 -10.84 3.15
CA ARG A 34 0.32 -10.07 3.86
C ARG A 34 0.96 -9.02 4.79
N ILE A 35 1.90 -8.25 4.28
CA ILE A 35 2.54 -7.13 4.99
C ILE A 35 2.48 -5.88 4.13
N MET A 36 2.76 -4.71 4.69
CA MET A 36 2.91 -3.50 3.90
C MET A 36 4.08 -2.64 4.37
N ALA A 37 4.73 -1.95 3.45
CA ALA A 37 5.65 -0.86 3.75
C ALA A 37 4.93 0.48 3.56
N ILE A 38 5.21 1.44 4.44
CA ILE A 38 4.60 2.77 4.44
C ILE A 38 5.62 3.87 4.74
N GLY A 39 5.25 5.09 4.36
CA GLY A 39 5.94 6.32 4.73
C GLY A 39 7.24 6.56 3.97
N GLY A 40 7.32 6.06 2.73
CA GLY A 40 8.32 6.44 1.74
C GLY A 40 7.92 7.71 1.00
N GLU A 41 8.89 8.39 0.38
CA GLU A 41 8.61 9.54 -0.50
C GLU A 41 7.99 9.05 -1.81
N LEU A 42 8.47 7.91 -2.31
CA LEU A 42 7.98 7.23 -3.49
C LEU A 42 7.55 5.80 -3.14
N HIS A 43 6.56 5.28 -3.85
CA HIS A 43 6.18 3.86 -3.75
C HIS A 43 7.35 2.92 -4.10
N SER A 44 8.31 3.36 -4.92
CA SER A 44 9.52 2.59 -5.22
C SER A 44 10.43 2.40 -4.00
N ASP A 45 10.43 3.34 -3.04
CA ASP A 45 11.23 3.20 -1.82
C ASP A 45 10.65 2.06 -0.95
N GLU A 46 9.32 2.04 -0.83
CA GLU A 46 8.57 1.02 -0.12
C GLU A 46 8.66 -0.35 -0.80
N GLU A 47 8.60 -0.38 -2.13
CA GLU A 47 8.84 -1.58 -2.94
C GLU A 47 10.24 -2.14 -2.67
N ALA A 48 11.28 -1.30 -2.76
CA ALA A 48 12.66 -1.69 -2.49
C ALA A 48 12.84 -2.25 -1.08
N MET A 49 12.24 -1.61 -0.07
CA MET A 49 12.30 -2.07 1.32
C MET A 49 11.68 -3.47 1.49
N LEU A 50 10.58 -3.78 0.80
CA LEU A 50 9.95 -5.10 0.85
C LEU A 50 10.78 -6.15 0.09
N LEU A 51 11.35 -5.78 -1.06
CA LEU A 51 12.25 -6.66 -1.83
C LEU A 51 13.49 -7.05 -0.99
N ASP A 52 14.09 -6.10 -0.29
CA ASP A 52 15.23 -6.35 0.61
C ASP A 52 14.88 -7.27 1.79
N GLN A 53 13.60 -7.40 2.11
CA GLN A 53 13.07 -8.29 3.16
C GLN A 53 12.55 -9.62 2.61
N GLY A 54 12.81 -9.93 1.32
CA GLY A 54 12.49 -11.20 0.70
C GLY A 54 11.11 -11.27 0.02
N SER A 55 10.41 -10.14 -0.11
CA SER A 55 9.24 -10.08 -0.98
C SER A 55 9.62 -10.28 -2.45
N VAL A 56 8.64 -10.71 -3.25
CA VAL A 56 8.81 -10.89 -4.70
C VAL A 56 8.02 -9.81 -5.41
N GLN A 57 8.63 -9.10 -6.36
CA GLN A 57 8.03 -7.97 -7.06
C GLN A 57 6.62 -8.24 -7.61
N LYS A 58 6.38 -9.45 -8.14
CA LYS A 58 5.05 -9.84 -8.69
C LYS A 58 3.91 -9.77 -7.66
N ASN A 59 4.24 -9.82 -6.37
CA ASN A 59 3.29 -9.77 -5.26
C ASN A 59 3.14 -8.36 -4.67
N LEU A 60 3.91 -7.37 -5.14
CA LEU A 60 3.95 -6.03 -4.56
C LEU A 60 3.04 -5.06 -5.31
N TRP A 61 2.16 -4.37 -4.59
CA TRP A 61 1.19 -3.44 -5.16
C TRP A 61 1.17 -2.12 -4.42
N GLY A 62 1.38 -1.03 -5.16
CA GLY A 62 1.36 0.32 -4.62
C GLY A 62 -0.07 0.86 -4.51
N ILE A 63 -0.37 1.50 -3.39
CA ILE A 63 -1.64 2.13 -3.07
C ILE A 63 -1.42 3.46 -2.34
N ASN A 64 -2.46 4.29 -2.28
CA ASN A 64 -2.50 5.44 -1.38
C ASN A 64 -3.59 5.21 -0.32
N LEU A 65 -3.26 5.52 0.93
CA LEU A 65 -4.17 5.44 2.07
C LEU A 65 -4.57 6.84 2.48
N TYR A 66 -5.88 7.11 2.58
CA TYR A 66 -6.46 8.38 3.00
C TYR A 66 -7.20 8.18 4.33
N PRO A 67 -6.53 8.26 5.49
CA PRO A 67 -7.10 7.73 6.72
C PRO A 67 -8.25 8.57 7.30
N GLU A 68 -8.47 9.79 6.80
CA GLU A 68 -9.62 10.63 7.11
C GLU A 68 -10.84 10.38 6.19
N GLN A 69 -10.68 9.62 5.10
CA GLN A 69 -11.77 9.29 4.18
C GLN A 69 -12.65 8.14 4.71
N PRO A 70 -13.90 8.01 4.23
CA PRO A 70 -14.75 6.87 4.54
C PRO A 70 -14.10 5.54 4.15
N ALA A 71 -14.44 4.46 4.87
CA ALA A 71 -13.86 3.14 4.66
C ALA A 71 -14.07 2.55 3.24
N THR A 72 -15.00 3.08 2.46
CA THR A 72 -15.23 2.70 1.05
C THR A 72 -14.28 3.39 0.08
N GLU A 73 -13.64 4.48 0.49
CA GLU A 73 -12.86 5.39 -0.37
C GLU A 73 -11.42 5.61 0.11
N TRP A 74 -11.10 5.18 1.33
CA TRP A 74 -9.79 5.41 1.95
C TRP A 74 -8.61 4.65 1.33
N ILE A 75 -8.86 3.70 0.43
CA ILE A 75 -7.81 2.98 -0.31
C ILE A 75 -7.93 3.34 -1.79
N GLU A 76 -6.92 4.03 -2.30
CA GLU A 76 -6.75 4.27 -3.73
C GLU A 76 -5.72 3.31 -4.31
N PHE A 77 -6.11 2.58 -5.36
CA PHE A 77 -5.28 1.55 -5.99
C PHE A 77 -4.40 2.09 -7.12
N ASP A 78 -3.91 3.32 -7.02
CA ASP A 78 -3.09 3.98 -8.05
C ASP A 78 -1.62 4.14 -7.61
N SER A 79 -0.70 3.62 -8.43
CA SER A 79 0.73 3.84 -8.26
C SER A 79 1.51 3.62 -9.55
N MET A 80 2.62 4.34 -9.71
CA MET A 80 3.54 4.13 -10.83
C MET A 80 4.15 2.72 -10.86
N ILE A 81 4.41 2.10 -9.70
CA ILE A 81 5.03 0.77 -9.65
C ILE A 81 4.09 -0.34 -10.16
N ASN A 82 2.78 -0.05 -10.27
CA ASN A 82 1.78 -1.02 -10.74
C ASN A 82 1.80 -1.22 -12.26
N VAL A 83 2.46 -0.32 -13.02
CA VAL A 83 2.59 -0.45 -14.47
C VAL A 83 3.54 -1.59 -14.80
N ARG A 84 2.99 -2.79 -15.03
CA ARG A 84 3.73 -4.03 -15.27
C ARG A 84 3.08 -4.86 -16.38
N PRO A 85 3.29 -4.51 -17.66
CA PRO A 85 2.68 -5.23 -18.78
C PRO A 85 3.02 -6.73 -18.83
N SER A 86 4.22 -7.12 -18.40
CA SER A 86 4.64 -8.53 -18.31
C SER A 86 3.90 -9.32 -17.22
N GLY A 87 3.37 -8.64 -16.19
CA GLY A 87 2.57 -9.23 -15.13
C GLY A 87 1.05 -9.07 -15.33
N GLY A 88 0.63 -8.59 -16.50
CA GLY A 88 -0.80 -8.45 -16.84
C GLY A 88 -1.48 -7.17 -16.33
N ASN A 89 -0.74 -6.17 -15.82
CA ASN A 89 -1.30 -4.89 -15.37
C ASN A 89 -0.69 -3.74 -16.17
N ARG A 90 -1.47 -3.07 -17.02
CA ARG A 90 -0.92 -2.11 -18.00
C ARG A 90 -1.04 -0.65 -17.57
N SER A 91 -1.77 -0.38 -16.51
CA SER A 91 -2.00 0.95 -15.95
C SER A 91 -1.39 1.11 -14.56
N ARG A 92 -1.47 2.33 -14.01
CA ARG A 92 -1.12 2.62 -12.62
C ARG A 92 -2.15 2.06 -11.63
N TYR A 93 -3.37 1.84 -12.12
CA TYR A 93 -4.43 1.24 -11.37
C TYR A 93 -4.21 -0.27 -11.24
N VAL A 94 -4.55 -0.85 -10.09
CA VAL A 94 -4.62 -2.31 -9.95
C VAL A 94 -5.86 -2.84 -10.67
N GLU A 95 -5.67 -3.39 -11.87
CA GLU A 95 -6.76 -3.77 -12.79
C GLU A 95 -7.54 -4.99 -12.28
N SER A 96 -6.86 -5.97 -11.70
CA SER A 96 -7.48 -7.20 -11.17
C SER A 96 -8.30 -6.91 -9.92
N ALA A 97 -9.59 -7.25 -9.96
CA ALA A 97 -10.49 -7.13 -8.82
C ALA A 97 -10.08 -8.03 -7.65
N GLU A 98 -9.58 -9.25 -7.94
CA GLU A 98 -9.12 -10.21 -6.93
C GLU A 98 -7.91 -9.68 -6.14
N VAL A 99 -7.01 -8.96 -6.82
CA VAL A 99 -5.87 -8.31 -6.17
C VAL A 99 -6.33 -7.14 -5.31
N ARG A 100 -7.28 -6.32 -5.78
CA ARG A 100 -7.86 -5.22 -4.99
C ARG A 100 -8.56 -5.72 -3.73
N GLU A 101 -9.30 -6.83 -3.83
CA GLU A 101 -9.92 -7.47 -2.68
C GLU A 101 -8.86 -7.96 -1.68
N SER A 102 -7.82 -8.64 -2.17
CA SER A 102 -6.70 -9.11 -1.33
C SER A 102 -6.02 -7.96 -0.59
N ILE A 103 -5.73 -6.85 -1.28
CA ILE A 103 -5.18 -5.64 -0.67
C ILE A 103 -6.12 -5.08 0.39
N THR A 104 -7.41 -4.93 0.08
CA THR A 104 -8.41 -4.41 1.03
C THR A 104 -8.44 -5.23 2.31
N VAL A 105 -8.46 -6.56 2.20
CA VAL A 105 -8.45 -7.47 3.35
C VAL A 105 -7.18 -7.31 4.19
N ILE A 106 -6.01 -7.24 3.54
CA ILE A 106 -4.73 -7.09 4.24
C ILE A 106 -4.65 -5.75 4.96
N VAL A 107 -4.98 -4.66 4.27
CA VAL A 107 -4.96 -3.31 4.83
C VAL A 107 -5.94 -3.20 6.00
N SER A 108 -7.16 -3.71 5.86
CA SER A 108 -8.16 -3.70 6.94
C SER A 108 -7.74 -4.52 8.16
N ARG A 109 -6.91 -5.56 7.96
CA ARG A 109 -6.34 -6.34 9.06
C ARG A 109 -5.21 -5.57 9.76
N LEU A 110 -4.33 -4.92 8.98
CA LEU A 110 -3.14 -4.23 9.47
C LEU A 110 -3.45 -2.84 10.06
N VAL A 111 -4.53 -2.18 9.64
CA VAL A 111 -4.91 -0.87 10.17
C VAL A 111 -6.00 -1.02 11.22
N LYS A 112 -5.79 -0.45 12.40
CA LYS A 112 -6.74 -0.41 13.52
C LYS A 112 -7.27 1.00 13.72
N GLU A 113 -8.45 1.11 14.31
CA GLU A 113 -8.98 2.39 14.79
C GLU A 113 -8.06 2.98 15.88
#